data_AF-A0A143BKV7-F1
#
_entry.id   AF-A0A143BKV7-F1
#
_cell.length_a   1.000
_cell.length_b   1.000
_cell.length_c   1.000
_cell.angle_alpha   90.00
_cell.angle_beta   90.00
_cell.angle_gamma   90.00
#
_symmetry.space_group_name_H-M   'P 1'
#
loop_
_entity.id
_entity.type
_entity.pdbx_description
1 polymer ?
#
loop_
_entity_poly.entity_id
_entity_poly.type
_entity_poly.pdbx_seq_one_letter_code
_entity_poly.pdbx_strand_id
1 'polypeptide(L)'
;MFPRDFYEILHIIGIAMLFLAIGGVATHAANGGNKATSQTRGLMGTVHGLGALLILVGGFGMLARIGFAHGTNFPGWLWVKIVVWLVLSAIVLLPYRKPALAKPFIFLLPLLAGVAVYMALYKPF
;
A
#
# COMPACT_ATOMS: atom_id res chain seq x y z
N MET A 1 -9.43 23.25 -7.25
CA MET A 1 -8.71 21.98 -7.00
C MET A 1 -8.12 22.01 -5.60
N PHE A 2 -8.10 20.89 -4.86
CA PHE A 2 -7.50 20.84 -3.51
C PHE A 2 -5.97 21.04 -3.54
N PRO A 3 -5.36 21.53 -2.44
CA PRO A 3 -3.91 21.72 -2.33
C PRO A 3 -3.14 20.39 -2.29
N ARG A 4 -1.82 20.43 -2.54
CA ARG A 4 -0.94 19.26 -2.51
C ARG A 4 -1.03 18.50 -1.18
N ASP A 5 -1.04 19.24 -0.06
CA ASP A 5 -1.03 18.67 1.30
C ASP A 5 -2.29 17.85 1.59
N PHE A 6 -3.44 18.21 1.01
CA PHE A 6 -4.66 17.41 1.10
C PHE A 6 -4.46 16.02 0.49
N TYR A 7 -3.84 15.95 -0.69
CA TYR A 7 -3.54 14.68 -1.35
C TYR A 7 -2.46 13.88 -0.62
N GLU A 8 -1.50 14.56 0.00
CA GLU A 8 -0.50 13.93 0.87
C GLU A 8 -1.15 13.26 2.09
N ILE A 9 -2.07 13.96 2.76
CA ILE A 9 -2.85 13.40 3.88
C ILE A 9 -3.64 12.16 3.43
N LEU A 10 -4.36 12.24 2.30
CA LEU A 10 -5.08 11.08 1.76
C LEU A 10 -4.14 9.91 1.47
N HIS A 11 -2.97 10.17 0.89
CA HIS A 11 -1.99 9.14 0.57
C HIS A 11 -1.47 8.45 1.84
N ILE A 12 -1.13 9.21 2.88
CA ILE A 12 -0.63 8.69 4.15
C ILE A 12 -1.70 7.89 4.90
N ILE A 13 -2.94 8.39 4.95
CA ILE A 13 -4.07 7.64 5.52
C ILE A 13 -4.27 6.32 4.77
N GLY A 14 -4.21 6.38 3.43
CA GLY A 14 -4.30 5.19 2.59
C GLY A 14 -3.20 4.16 2.88
N ILE A 15 -1.95 4.61 3.06
CA ILE A 15 -0.83 3.75 3.47
C ILE A 15 -1.12 3.11 4.83
N ALA A 16 -1.53 3.88 5.83
CA ALA A 16 -1.83 3.36 7.16
C ALA A 16 -2.93 2.29 7.13
N MET A 17 -4.02 2.54 6.40
CA MET A 17 -5.12 1.60 6.21
C MET A 17 -4.65 0.31 5.53
N LEU A 18 -3.85 0.43 4.47
CA LEU A 18 -3.38 -0.71 3.70
C LEU A 18 -2.43 -1.59 4.53
N PHE A 19 -1.51 -0.99 5.29
CA PHE A 19 -0.62 -1.72 6.20
C PHE A 19 -1.37 -2.37 7.37
N LEU A 20 -2.34 -1.66 7.96
CA LEU A 20 -3.21 -2.21 9.01
C LEU A 20 -3.91 -3.48 8.52
N ALA A 21 -4.54 -3.42 7.34
CA ALA A 21 -5.30 -4.54 6.82
C ALA A 21 -4.41 -5.74 6.46
N ILE A 22 -3.26 -5.52 5.81
CA ILE A 22 -2.35 -6.61 5.47
C ILE A 22 -1.72 -7.21 6.73
N GLY A 23 -1.26 -6.37 7.67
CA GLY A 23 -0.68 -6.82 8.93
C GLY A 23 -1.66 -7.62 9.79
N GLY A 24 -2.92 -7.18 9.85
CA GLY A 24 -4.00 -7.90 10.55
C GLY A 24 -4.29 -9.26 9.93
N VAL A 25 -4.43 -9.32 8.59
CA VAL A 25 -4.64 -10.58 7.86
C VAL A 25 -3.44 -11.52 7.99
N ALA A 26 -2.21 -11.00 7.89
CA ALA A 26 -0.99 -11.79 7.99
C ALA A 26 -0.80 -12.36 9.40
N THR A 27 -0.98 -11.54 10.45
CA THR A 27 -0.85 -11.99 11.84
C THR A 27 -1.90 -13.05 12.18
N HIS A 28 -3.15 -12.86 11.76
CA HIS A 28 -4.20 -13.86 11.98
C HIS A 28 -3.87 -15.18 11.27
N ALA A 29 -3.41 -15.12 10.01
CA ALA A 29 -3.00 -16.32 9.27
C ALA A 29 -1.78 -17.02 9.90
N ALA A 30 -0.79 -16.25 10.38
CA ALA A 30 0.40 -16.78 11.03
C ALA A 30 0.08 -17.53 12.35
N ASN A 31 -1.03 -17.16 13.00
CA ASN A 31 -1.55 -17.81 14.21
C ASN A 31 -2.53 -18.96 13.91
N GLY A 32 -2.57 -19.45 12.67
CA GLY A 32 -3.41 -20.58 12.26
C GLY A 32 -4.82 -20.21 11.82
N GLY A 33 -5.16 -18.91 11.79
CA GLY A 33 -6.44 -18.42 11.31
C GLY A 33 -6.58 -18.55 9.78
N ASN A 34 -7.82 -18.66 9.31
CA ASN A 34 -8.13 -18.70 7.87
C ASN A 34 -9.36 -17.85 7.54
N LYS A 35 -9.81 -17.89 6.27
CA LYS A 35 -10.96 -17.08 5.81
C LYS A 35 -12.26 -17.37 6.56
N ALA A 36 -12.49 -18.62 6.98
CA ALA A 36 -13.71 -19.05 7.66
C ALA A 36 -13.70 -18.67 9.15
N THR A 37 -12.53 -18.53 9.76
CA THR A 37 -12.40 -18.20 11.20
C THR A 37 -12.31 -16.70 11.47
N SER A 38 -12.10 -15.88 10.44
CA SER A 38 -11.92 -14.43 10.59
C SER A 38 -13.25 -13.69 10.61
N GLN A 39 -13.68 -13.25 11.80
CA GLN A 39 -14.89 -12.42 11.97
C GLN A 39 -14.75 -11.02 11.34
N THR A 40 -13.53 -10.51 11.23
CA THR A 40 -13.22 -9.17 10.69
C THR A 40 -12.81 -9.20 9.22
N ARG A 41 -12.91 -10.33 8.53
CA ARG A 41 -12.45 -10.48 7.12
C ARG A 41 -13.04 -9.42 6.19
N GLY A 42 -14.35 -9.18 6.28
CA GLY A 42 -15.02 -8.19 5.44
C GLY A 42 -14.49 -6.78 5.69
N LEU A 43 -14.37 -6.40 6.97
CA LEU A 43 -13.82 -5.11 7.39
C LEU A 43 -12.37 -4.93 6.89
N MET A 44 -11.50 -5.93 7.07
CA MET A 44 -10.12 -5.87 6.60
C MET A 44 -10.05 -5.74 5.07
N GLY A 45 -10.94 -6.40 4.33
CA GLY A 45 -11.06 -6.25 2.88
C GLY A 45 -11.45 -4.83 2.47
N THR A 46 -12.44 -4.24 3.14
CA THR A 46 -12.87 -2.85 2.87
C THR A 46 -11.77 -1.84 3.20
N VAL A 47 -11.13 -1.98 4.37
CA VAL A 47 -10.03 -1.10 4.78
C VAL A 47 -8.85 -1.21 3.81
N HIS A 48 -8.52 -2.42 3.36
CA HIS A 48 -7.48 -2.64 2.35
C HIS A 48 -7.83 -1.96 1.02
N GLY A 49 -9.04 -2.21 0.49
CA GLY A 49 -9.48 -1.65 -0.79
C GLY A 49 -9.57 -0.13 -0.78
N LEU A 50 -10.13 0.46 0.28
CA LEU A 50 -10.15 1.92 0.47
C LEU A 50 -8.74 2.47 0.64
N GLY A 51 -7.88 1.79 1.39
CA GLY A 51 -6.48 2.16 1.55
C GLY A 51 -5.76 2.24 0.19
N ALA A 52 -5.87 1.19 -0.62
CA ALA A 52 -5.29 1.15 -1.97
C ALA A 52 -5.81 2.28 -2.87
N LEU A 53 -7.12 2.57 -2.82
CA LEU A 53 -7.75 3.66 -3.57
C LEU A 53 -7.25 5.04 -3.12
N LEU A 54 -7.16 5.27 -1.81
CA LEU A 54 -6.67 6.54 -1.26
C LEU A 54 -5.20 6.78 -1.60
N ILE A 55 -4.36 5.72 -1.60
CA ILE A 55 -2.97 5.82 -2.06
C ILE A 55 -2.93 6.26 -3.54
N LEU A 56 -3.77 5.67 -4.39
CA LEU A 56 -3.85 6.02 -5.81
C LEU A 56 -4.27 7.49 -5.99
N VAL A 57 -5.40 7.88 -5.39
CA VAL A 57 -5.96 9.24 -5.52
C VAL A 57 -5.02 10.29 -4.92
N GLY A 58 -4.45 10.02 -3.74
CA GLY A 58 -3.48 10.91 -3.10
C GLY A 58 -2.17 10.99 -3.86
N GLY A 59 -1.67 9.86 -4.37
CA GLY A 59 -0.42 9.79 -5.12
C GLY A 59 -0.48 10.58 -6.42
N PHE A 60 -1.43 10.26 -7.29
CA PHE A 60 -1.63 10.97 -8.55
C PHE A 60 -2.12 12.40 -8.34
N GLY A 61 -2.89 12.64 -7.28
CA GLY A 61 -3.28 13.97 -6.85
C GLY A 61 -2.07 14.88 -6.56
N MET A 62 -1.07 14.38 -5.81
CA MET A 62 0.18 15.10 -5.58
C MET A 62 0.99 15.28 -6.88
N LEU A 63 1.08 14.26 -7.73
CA LEU A 63 1.82 14.33 -9.01
C LEU A 63 1.31 15.45 -9.91
N ALA A 64 -0.01 15.57 -10.05
CA ALA A 64 -0.62 16.64 -10.83
C ALA A 64 -0.32 18.05 -10.27
N ARG A 65 0.04 18.17 -8.98
CA ARG A 65 0.32 19.46 -8.30
C ARG A 65 1.78 19.88 -8.42
N ILE A 66 2.65 18.94 -8.77
CA ILE A 66 4.06 19.19 -9.03
C ILE A 66 4.40 19.15 -10.54
N GLY A 67 3.37 19.19 -11.41
CA GLY A 67 3.54 19.36 -12.86
C GLY A 67 3.61 18.07 -13.69
N PHE A 68 3.43 16.89 -13.10
CA PHE A 68 3.34 15.65 -13.89
C PHE A 68 1.95 15.55 -14.56
N ALA A 69 1.91 15.76 -15.87
CA ALA A 69 0.72 15.62 -16.71
C ALA A 69 0.61 14.21 -17.33
N HIS A 70 -0.57 13.86 -17.86
CA HIS A 70 -0.73 12.62 -18.63
C HIS A 70 0.23 12.57 -19.83
N GLY A 71 0.85 11.41 -20.05
CA GLY A 71 1.83 11.21 -21.12
C GLY A 71 3.25 11.67 -20.78
N THR A 72 3.51 12.21 -19.58
CA THR A 72 4.88 12.49 -19.15
C THR A 72 5.64 11.20 -18.85
N ASN A 73 6.90 11.14 -19.27
CA ASN A 73 7.80 10.06 -18.86
C ASN A 73 8.08 10.20 -17.37
N PHE A 74 7.55 9.28 -16.58
CA PHE A 74 7.80 9.24 -15.16
C PHE A 74 9.25 8.85 -14.87
N PRO A 75 9.94 9.56 -13.96
CA PRO A 75 11.27 9.17 -13.51
C PRO A 75 11.21 7.79 -12.83
N GLY A 76 12.33 7.08 -12.79
CA GLY A 76 12.28 5.67 -12.35
C GLY A 76 11.89 5.52 -10.87
N TRP A 77 12.21 6.48 -10.00
CA TRP A 77 11.78 6.47 -8.60
C TRP A 77 10.25 6.41 -8.47
N LEU A 78 9.54 7.05 -9.40
CA LEU A 78 8.09 7.07 -9.42
C LEU A 78 7.54 5.71 -9.89
N TRP A 79 8.16 5.10 -10.91
CA TRP A 79 7.82 3.74 -11.32
C TRP A 79 7.99 2.74 -10.18
N VAL A 80 9.08 2.84 -9.41
CA VAL A 80 9.29 1.98 -8.23
C VAL A 80 8.14 2.13 -7.24
N LYS A 81 7.72 3.37 -6.92
CA LYS A 81 6.58 3.59 -6.00
C LYS A 81 5.27 3.01 -6.53
N ILE A 82 5.02 3.13 -7.84
CA ILE A 82 3.83 2.54 -8.48
C ILE A 82 3.86 1.01 -8.37
N VAL A 83 5.01 0.38 -8.66
CA VAL A 83 5.18 -1.08 -8.53
C VAL A 83 4.99 -1.52 -7.08
N VAL A 84 5.59 -0.82 -6.11
CA VAL A 84 5.41 -1.13 -4.68
C VAL A 84 3.94 -1.04 -4.29
N TRP A 85 3.22 0.00 -4.72
CA TRP A 85 1.79 0.14 -4.47
C TRP A 85 0.97 -1.00 -5.09
N LEU A 86 1.27 -1.42 -6.33
CA LEU A 86 0.59 -2.54 -6.99
C LEU A 86 0.84 -3.86 -6.25
N VAL A 87 2.08 -4.13 -5.87
CA VAL A 87 2.45 -5.29 -5.06
C VAL A 87 1.66 -5.29 -3.76
N LEU A 88 1.70 -4.19 -3.01
CA LEU A 88 0.97 -4.01 -1.76
C LEU A 88 -0.56 -4.15 -1.92
N SER A 89 -1.11 -3.71 -3.05
CA SER A 89 -2.54 -3.84 -3.36
C SER A 89 -2.96 -5.29 -3.67
N ALA A 90 -2.05 -6.14 -4.16
CA ALA A 90 -2.38 -7.55 -4.44
C ALA A 90 -1.98 -8.52 -3.31
N ILE A 91 -0.94 -8.19 -2.55
CA ILE A 91 -0.26 -9.13 -1.64
C ILE A 91 -1.12 -9.59 -0.46
N VAL A 92 -2.16 -8.82 -0.09
CA VAL A 92 -3.13 -9.17 0.97
C VAL A 92 -3.83 -10.52 0.74
N LEU A 93 -3.87 -10.99 -0.51
CA LEU A 93 -4.49 -12.26 -0.88
C LEU A 93 -3.66 -13.48 -0.46
N LEU A 94 -2.35 -13.31 -0.21
CA LEU A 94 -1.42 -14.41 0.02
C LEU A 94 -1.53 -15.07 1.40
N PRO A 95 -1.64 -14.34 2.54
CA PRO A 95 -1.56 -14.99 3.86
C PRO A 95 -2.60 -16.09 4.08
N TYR A 96 -3.84 -15.89 3.61
CA TYR A 96 -4.87 -16.94 3.69
C TYR A 96 -4.82 -17.99 2.57
N ARG A 97 -4.11 -17.74 1.47
CA ARG A 97 -3.91 -18.73 0.39
C ARG A 97 -2.72 -19.65 0.65
N LYS A 98 -1.68 -19.11 1.28
CA LYS A 98 -0.46 -19.82 1.65
C LYS A 98 -0.03 -19.38 3.07
N PRO A 99 -0.61 -19.96 4.13
CA PRO A 99 -0.31 -19.59 5.51
C PRO A 99 1.18 -19.68 5.88
N ALA A 100 1.93 -20.59 5.24
CA ALA A 100 3.39 -20.67 5.40
C ALA A 100 4.12 -19.36 5.05
N LEU A 101 3.53 -18.53 4.18
CA LEU A 101 4.08 -17.22 3.80
C LEU A 101 3.62 -16.08 4.69
N ALA A 102 2.79 -16.32 5.71
CA ALA A 102 2.25 -15.25 6.56
C ALA A 102 3.32 -14.62 7.47
N LYS A 103 4.20 -15.42 8.08
CA LYS A 103 5.27 -14.93 8.98
C LYS A 103 6.25 -13.95 8.31
N PRO A 104 6.73 -14.20 7.07
CA PRO A 104 7.57 -13.24 6.34
C PRO A 104 7.02 -11.81 6.21
N PHE A 105 5.71 -11.58 6.32
CA PHE A 105 5.13 -10.24 6.20
C PHE A 105 5.64 -9.25 7.25
N ILE A 106 6.06 -9.75 8.42
CA ILE A 106 6.64 -8.93 9.49
C ILE A 106 7.88 -8.17 9.00
N PHE A 107 8.68 -8.78 8.12
CA PHE A 107 9.88 -8.15 7.55
C PHE A 107 9.61 -7.54 6.17
N LEU A 108 8.74 -8.17 5.38
CA LEU A 108 8.42 -7.71 4.04
C LEU A 108 7.72 -6.35 4.02
N LEU A 109 6.75 -6.12 4.91
CA LEU A 109 6.00 -4.85 4.93
C LEU A 109 6.91 -3.66 5.27
N PRO A 110 7.73 -3.68 6.34
CA PRO A 110 8.68 -2.60 6.62
C PRO A 110 9.70 -2.40 5.49
N LEU A 111 10.16 -3.49 4.85
CA LEU A 111 11.08 -3.39 3.72
C LEU A 111 10.45 -2.63 2.55
N LEU A 112 9.23 -2.99 2.16
CA LEU A 112 8.50 -2.29 1.09
C LEU A 112 8.20 -0.83 1.46
N ALA A 113 7.85 -0.55 2.71
CA ALA A 113 7.69 0.81 3.21
C ALA A 113 9.00 1.61 3.09
N GLY A 114 10.12 1.03 3.54
CA GLY A 114 11.44 1.65 3.49
C GLY A 114 11.87 1.98 2.06
N VAL A 115 11.65 1.06 1.12
CA VAL A 115 11.91 1.31 -0.31
C VAL A 115 11.05 2.47 -0.83
N ALA A 116 9.74 2.47 -0.53
CA ALA A 116 8.84 3.54 -0.99
C ALA A 116 9.20 4.91 -0.41
N VAL A 117 9.59 4.96 0.87
CA VAL A 117 10.04 6.19 1.55
C VAL A 117 11.37 6.66 0.98
N TYR A 118 12.35 5.76 0.81
CA TYR A 118 13.65 6.10 0.22
C TYR A 118 13.48 6.71 -1.19
N MET A 119 12.63 6.10 -2.03
CA MET A 119 12.30 6.65 -3.35
C MET A 119 11.64 8.03 -3.28
N ALA A 120 10.78 8.26 -2.28
CA ALA A 120 10.10 9.54 -2.10
C ALA A 120 11.04 10.67 -1.65
N LEU A 121 11.99 10.35 -0.76
CA LEU A 121 12.92 11.32 -0.18
C LEU A 121 14.06 11.67 -1.13
N TYR A 122 14.73 10.65 -1.68
CA TYR A 122 15.97 10.86 -2.43
C TYR A 122 15.76 11.03 -3.93
N LYS A 123 14.66 10.49 -4.49
CA LYS A 123 14.32 10.56 -5.92
C LYS A 123 15.53 10.31 -6.85
N PRO A 124 16.28 9.20 -6.66
CA PRO A 124 17.64 9.06 -7.20
C PRO A 124 17.75 8.90 -8.73
N PHE A 125 16.65 8.60 -9.43
CA PHE A 125 16.60 8.38 -10.89
C PHE A 125 15.16 8.49 -11.43
#